data_AF-A0A399R277-F1
#
_entry.id   AF-A0A399R277-F1
#
_cell.length_a   1.000
_cell.length_b   1.000
_cell.length_c   1.000
_cell.angle_alpha   90.00
_cell.angle_beta   90.00
_cell.angle_gamma   90.00
#
_symmetry.space_group_name_H-M   'P 1'
#
loop_
_entity.id
_entity.type
_entity.pdbx_description
1 polymer ?
#
loop_
_entity_poly.entity_id
_entity_poly.type
_entity_poly.pdbx_seq_one_letter_code
_entity_poly.pdbx_strand_id
1 'polypeptide(L)'
;MRFSHVLPGALMLAGLSACAVDPYAPAPIERRAGPVSGSQAMGVRPGQIAACGHTGAPVADLRYPDGWQARLSQVPAAGSGGGGDELLGGVAEPDAVAAPDASPTVQPQPVYPSSALDAGQEGRCEILMDVSPAGAPQNILTACSAPQFNAPTYQAATGLRFDPPRESGRSVRLVNVVYPISYCMDQ
;
A
#
# COMPACT_ATOMS: atom_id res chain seq x y z
N MET A 1 -14.96 38.35 -90.33
CA MET A 1 -14.06 39.36 -90.95
C MET A 1 -12.88 39.61 -90.02
N ARG A 2 -11.66 39.62 -90.56
CA ARG A 2 -10.37 40.13 -90.01
C ARG A 2 -9.70 39.29 -88.91
N PHE A 3 -8.68 38.50 -89.24
CA PHE A 3 -7.25 38.82 -89.50
C PHE A 3 -6.51 39.30 -88.23
N SER A 4 -5.61 38.45 -87.70
CA SER A 4 -4.14 38.66 -87.69
C SER A 4 -3.68 39.56 -86.52
N HIS A 5 -2.57 39.39 -85.80
CA HIS A 5 -1.29 38.68 -86.00
C HIS A 5 -0.52 38.68 -84.64
N VAL A 6 0.35 37.68 -84.44
CA VAL A 6 1.77 37.78 -83.99
C VAL A 6 2.09 38.22 -82.55
N LEU A 7 2.68 37.33 -81.75
CA LEU A 7 4.14 37.31 -81.48
C LEU A 7 4.56 36.07 -80.64
N PRO A 8 5.72 35.45 -80.96
CA PRO A 8 6.33 34.39 -80.16
C PRO A 8 7.18 35.01 -79.04
N GLY A 9 7.08 34.48 -77.83
CA GLY A 9 7.84 34.96 -76.68
C GLY A 9 8.15 33.80 -75.75
N ALA A 10 9.36 33.27 -75.88
CA ALA A 10 9.97 32.36 -74.93
C ALA A 10 9.85 32.93 -73.51
N LEU A 11 9.50 32.10 -72.52
CA LEU A 11 9.99 32.31 -71.16
C LEU A 11 9.95 31.02 -70.34
N MET A 12 11.16 30.54 -70.08
CA MET A 12 11.63 29.96 -68.82
C MET A 12 10.78 28.87 -68.15
N LEU A 13 11.30 27.64 -68.28
CA LEU A 13 11.22 26.61 -67.26
C LEU A 13 11.69 27.17 -65.91
N ALA A 14 10.76 27.54 -65.04
CA ALA A 14 11.00 27.63 -63.61
C ALA A 14 10.26 26.46 -62.95
N GLY A 15 10.99 25.36 -62.77
CA GLY A 15 10.54 24.26 -61.95
C GLY A 15 10.38 24.74 -60.51
N LEU A 16 9.13 24.95 -60.09
CA LEU A 16 8.80 25.06 -58.67
C LEU A 16 8.94 23.66 -58.08
N SER A 17 10.14 23.35 -57.59
CA SER A 17 10.36 22.22 -56.71
C SER A 17 9.57 22.49 -55.43
N ALA A 18 8.43 21.81 -55.30
CA ALA A 18 7.66 21.80 -54.07
C ALA A 18 8.49 21.09 -52.99
N CYS A 19 9.11 21.85 -52.09
CA CYS A 19 9.51 21.30 -50.81
C CYS A 19 8.23 21.06 -50.02
N ALA A 20 7.69 19.85 -50.09
CA ALA A 20 6.70 19.38 -49.14
C ALA A 20 7.34 19.42 -47.75
N VAL A 21 6.96 20.43 -46.95
CA VAL A 21 7.19 20.41 -45.51
C VAL A 21 6.14 19.47 -44.93
N ASP A 22 6.57 18.28 -44.52
CA ASP A 22 5.77 17.35 -43.75
C ASP A 22 5.48 17.97 -42.37
N PRO A 23 4.23 18.33 -42.03
CA PRO A 23 3.90 18.90 -40.73
C PRO A 23 3.89 17.85 -39.61
N TYR A 24 4.27 16.60 -39.91
CA TYR A 24 4.16 15.46 -39.00
C TYR A 24 5.44 14.60 -38.97
N ALA A 25 6.60 15.24 -38.89
CA ALA A 25 7.79 14.53 -38.41
C ALA A 25 7.64 14.25 -36.91
N PRO A 26 7.61 12.98 -36.44
CA PRO A 26 7.67 12.70 -35.01
C PRO A 26 9.02 13.19 -34.48
N ALA A 27 8.99 13.95 -33.38
CA ALA A 27 10.19 14.43 -32.72
C ALA A 27 11.16 13.27 -32.46
N PRO A 28 12.48 13.47 -32.62
CA PRO A 28 13.45 12.47 -32.20
C PRO A 28 13.24 12.23 -30.71
N ILE A 29 12.87 11.01 -30.34
CA ILE A 29 12.86 10.57 -28.94
C ILE A 29 14.33 10.52 -28.55
N GLU A 30 14.82 11.64 -28.03
CA GLU A 30 16.09 11.71 -27.32
C GLU A 30 15.93 10.73 -26.16
N ARG A 31 16.43 9.50 -26.35
CA ARG A 31 16.59 8.54 -25.26
C ARG A 31 17.61 9.15 -24.33
N ARG A 32 17.13 10.04 -23.46
CA ARG A 32 17.78 10.45 -22.25
C ARG A 32 17.85 9.16 -21.44
N ALA A 33 18.93 8.41 -21.65
CA ALA A 33 19.42 7.50 -20.65
C ALA A 33 19.63 8.38 -19.42
N GLY A 34 18.62 8.43 -18.56
CA GLY A 34 18.80 8.92 -17.21
C GLY A 34 20.00 8.16 -16.63
N PRO A 35 20.81 8.80 -15.77
CA PRO A 35 21.85 8.07 -15.09
C PRO A 35 21.20 6.86 -14.43
N VAL A 36 21.53 5.67 -14.94
CA VAL A 36 21.30 4.44 -14.20
C VAL A 36 22.11 4.69 -12.94
N SER A 37 21.42 4.99 -11.84
CA SER A 37 22.01 5.08 -10.52
C SER A 37 22.42 3.65 -10.14
N GLY A 38 23.49 3.19 -10.79
CA GLY A 38 24.15 1.92 -10.58
C GLY A 38 25.07 2.05 -9.39
N SER A 39 24.52 2.41 -8.24
CA SER A 39 25.08 1.97 -6.97
C SER A 39 24.41 0.62 -6.70
N GLN A 40 24.89 -0.40 -7.39
CA GLN A 40 24.55 -1.78 -7.05
C GLN A 40 24.91 -1.94 -5.57
N ALA A 41 23.89 -2.08 -4.71
CA ALA A 41 24.08 -2.63 -3.37
C ALA A 41 24.59 -4.06 -3.58
N MET A 42 25.91 -4.19 -3.70
CA MET A 42 26.63 -5.44 -3.92
C MET A 42 26.47 -6.28 -2.66
N GLY A 43 25.32 -6.93 -2.49
CA GLY A 43 24.99 -7.66 -1.27
C GLY A 43 23.52 -8.04 -1.08
N VAL A 44 22.58 -7.36 -1.74
CA VAL A 44 21.15 -7.68 -1.61
C VAL A 44 20.75 -8.78 -2.59
N ARG A 45 20.21 -9.89 -2.07
CA ARG A 45 19.64 -10.97 -2.89
C ARG A 45 18.20 -10.65 -3.27
N PRO A 46 17.72 -11.12 -4.44
CA PRO A 46 16.29 -11.07 -4.76
C PRO A 46 15.46 -11.69 -3.63
N GLY A 47 14.34 -11.06 -3.30
CA GLY A 47 13.48 -11.51 -2.21
C GLY A 47 13.80 -10.92 -0.83
N GLN A 48 14.98 -10.31 -0.65
CA GLN A 48 15.34 -9.62 0.59
C GLN A 48 14.65 -8.26 0.71
N ILE A 49 14.30 -7.86 1.94
CA ILE A 49 13.65 -6.59 2.24
C ILE A 49 14.36 -5.80 3.35
N ALA A 50 14.27 -4.47 3.31
CA ALA A 50 14.91 -3.60 4.30
C ALA A 50 14.46 -3.89 5.74
N ALA A 51 13.20 -4.33 5.92
CA ALA A 51 12.62 -4.67 7.22
C ALA A 51 13.32 -5.85 7.92
N CYS A 52 14.11 -6.63 7.19
CA CYS A 52 14.91 -7.74 7.71
C CYS A 52 16.39 -7.39 7.91
N GLY A 53 16.73 -6.09 7.86
CA GLY A 53 18.08 -5.60 8.14
C GLY A 53 19.03 -5.59 6.94
N HIS A 54 18.53 -5.87 5.73
CA HIS A 54 19.34 -5.85 4.52
C HIS A 54 19.54 -4.41 4.02
N THR A 55 20.69 -3.82 4.32
CA THR A 55 21.04 -2.46 3.87
C THR A 55 21.01 -2.37 2.34
N GLY A 56 20.20 -1.46 1.81
CA GLY A 56 20.01 -1.26 0.36
C GLY A 56 18.94 -2.15 -0.28
N ALA A 57 18.30 -3.05 0.49
CA ALA A 57 17.14 -3.80 0.03
C ALA A 57 15.90 -2.89 -0.08
N PRO A 58 14.93 -3.23 -0.95
CA PRO A 58 13.70 -2.46 -1.06
C PRO A 58 12.88 -2.50 0.23
N VAL A 59 12.14 -1.42 0.49
CA VAL A 59 11.06 -1.43 1.47
C VAL A 59 9.94 -2.30 0.91
N ALA A 60 9.35 -3.15 1.74
CA ALA A 60 8.30 -4.05 1.30
C ALA A 60 6.97 -3.29 1.05
N ASP A 61 6.49 -3.28 -0.19
CA ASP A 61 5.21 -2.67 -0.54
C ASP A 61 4.04 -3.54 -0.10
N LEU A 62 3.19 -3.05 0.81
CA LEU A 62 2.05 -3.78 1.34
C LEU A 62 0.82 -3.69 0.43
N ARG A 63 0.13 -4.83 0.25
CA ARG A 63 -1.13 -4.92 -0.46
C ARG A 63 -2.29 -4.89 0.53
N TYR A 64 -2.90 -3.73 0.67
CA TYR A 64 -4.03 -3.54 1.57
C TYR A 64 -5.33 -4.12 1.00
N PRO A 65 -6.09 -4.92 1.78
CA PRO A 65 -7.37 -5.44 1.33
C PRO A 65 -8.46 -4.36 1.37
N ASP A 66 -9.58 -4.65 0.70
CA ASP A 66 -10.78 -3.82 0.77
C ASP A 66 -11.23 -3.62 2.23
N GLY A 67 -11.79 -2.44 2.51
CA GLY A 67 -12.28 -2.10 3.84
C GLY A 67 -11.20 -1.69 4.85
N TRP A 68 -9.90 -1.89 4.56
CA TRP A 68 -8.81 -1.44 5.44
C TRP A 68 -8.88 0.07 5.71
N GLN A 69 -8.86 0.88 4.65
CA GLN A 69 -8.88 2.33 4.77
C GLN A 69 -10.20 2.85 5.37
N ALA A 70 -11.31 2.22 4.98
CA ALA A 70 -12.63 2.56 5.50
C ALA A 70 -12.70 2.35 7.01
N ARG A 71 -12.15 1.24 7.51
CA ARG A 71 -12.11 0.96 8.94
C ARG A 71 -11.21 1.91 9.72
N LEU A 72 -10.03 2.24 9.20
CA LEU A 72 -9.16 3.23 9.84
C LEU A 72 -9.78 4.63 9.90
N SER A 73 -10.62 4.99 8.91
CA SER A 73 -11.36 6.26 8.94
C SER A 73 -12.49 6.28 9.98
N GLN A 74 -12.96 5.12 10.42
CA GLN A 74 -13.93 4.97 11.50
C GLN A 74 -13.19 4.98 12.84
N VAL A 75 -12.76 6.17 13.25
CA VAL A 75 -12.41 6.39 14.67
C VAL A 75 -13.74 6.27 15.43
N PRO A 76 -13.87 5.38 16.43
CA PRO A 76 -15.00 5.49 17.34
C PRO A 76 -14.87 6.87 17.96
N ALA A 77 -15.79 7.78 17.63
CA ALA A 77 -15.99 8.95 18.45
C ALA A 77 -16.18 8.41 19.87
N ALA A 78 -15.25 8.75 20.76
CA ALA A 78 -15.47 8.55 22.18
C ALA A 78 -16.83 9.20 22.51
N GLY A 79 -17.84 8.38 22.79
CA GLY A 79 -19.21 8.83 23.03
C GLY A 79 -20.03 9.12 21.77
N SER A 80 -20.73 8.11 21.24
CA SER A 80 -22.02 8.30 20.56
C SER A 80 -22.97 7.16 20.93
N GLY A 81 -23.01 6.84 22.23
CA GLY A 81 -24.11 6.12 22.86
C GLY A 81 -25.09 7.13 23.46
N GLY A 82 -25.59 8.06 22.64
CA GLY A 82 -26.58 9.06 23.05
C GLY A 82 -27.86 8.82 22.27
N GLY A 83 -28.76 8.02 22.83
CA GLY A 83 -29.97 7.55 22.15
C GLY A 83 -31.10 7.19 23.10
N GLY A 84 -31.34 8.04 24.11
CA GLY A 84 -32.57 8.02 24.90
C GLY A 84 -32.29 8.18 26.38
N ASP A 85 -32.81 9.27 26.97
CA ASP A 85 -32.97 9.55 28.40
C ASP A 85 -31.85 10.30 29.17
N GLU A 86 -31.43 11.45 28.64
CA GLU A 86 -30.50 12.41 29.28
C GLU A 86 -31.01 13.12 30.55
N LEU A 87 -32.07 12.62 31.20
CA LEU A 87 -32.65 13.23 32.41
C LEU A 87 -31.98 12.80 33.73
N LEU A 88 -30.96 11.92 33.70
CA LEU A 88 -30.35 11.37 34.92
C LEU A 88 -28.81 11.49 35.02
N GLY A 89 -28.15 12.29 34.19
CA GLY A 89 -26.73 12.64 34.42
C GLY A 89 -25.73 11.48 34.30
N GLY A 90 -25.98 10.53 33.40
CA GLY A 90 -25.03 9.46 33.11
C GLY A 90 -23.89 9.95 32.22
N VAL A 91 -22.64 9.78 32.67
CA VAL A 91 -21.47 9.92 31.80
C VAL A 91 -21.49 8.72 30.85
N ALA A 92 -21.66 8.96 29.55
CA ALA A 92 -21.56 7.90 28.55
C ALA A 92 -20.10 7.45 28.45
N GLU A 93 -19.72 6.43 29.21
CA GLU A 93 -18.39 5.84 29.13
C GLU A 93 -18.23 5.10 27.79
N PRO A 94 -17.08 5.22 27.11
CA PRO A 94 -16.89 4.60 25.82
C PRO A 94 -16.78 3.07 25.98
N ASP A 95 -17.68 2.34 25.35
CA ASP A 95 -17.57 0.87 25.26
C ASP A 95 -16.38 0.40 24.39
N ALA A 96 -15.61 1.34 23.82
CA ALA A 96 -14.46 1.08 22.96
C ALA A 96 -13.44 2.22 22.93
N VAL A 97 -12.16 1.86 22.88
CA VAL A 97 -11.05 2.80 22.77
C VAL A 97 -10.20 2.47 21.55
N ALA A 98 -9.89 3.48 20.73
CA ALA A 98 -8.94 3.33 19.63
C ALA A 98 -7.52 3.17 20.19
N ALA A 99 -6.85 2.08 19.82
CA ALA A 99 -5.52 1.77 20.35
C ALA A 99 -4.62 1.17 19.26
N PRO A 100 -4.24 1.97 18.25
CA PRO A 100 -3.45 1.47 17.11
C PRO A 100 -2.13 0.83 17.52
N ASP A 101 -1.51 1.32 18.59
CA ASP A 101 -0.20 0.88 19.08
C ASP A 101 -0.29 -0.15 20.24
N ALA A 102 -1.47 -0.72 20.49
CA ALA A 102 -1.63 -1.72 21.54
C ALA A 102 -0.76 -2.95 21.27
N SER A 103 0.00 -3.36 22.29
CA SER A 103 0.88 -4.53 22.21
C SER A 103 0.22 -5.75 22.87
N PRO A 104 0.33 -6.95 22.27
CA PRO A 104 -0.23 -8.16 22.82
C PRO A 104 0.62 -8.69 24.00
N THR A 105 -0.04 -9.29 24.97
CA THR A 105 0.58 -10.06 26.05
C THR A 105 1.11 -11.41 25.54
N VAL A 106 0.46 -11.98 24.52
CA VAL A 106 0.94 -13.19 23.82
C VAL A 106 1.32 -12.82 22.40
N GLN A 107 2.62 -12.88 22.11
CA GLN A 107 3.19 -12.53 20.81
C GLN A 107 2.74 -13.49 19.71
N PRO A 108 2.63 -13.03 18.44
CA PRO A 108 2.23 -13.90 17.35
C PRO A 108 3.36 -14.88 17.00
N GLN A 109 2.98 -16.09 16.63
CA GLN A 109 3.90 -17.12 16.13
C GLN A 109 3.54 -17.48 14.69
N PRO A 110 3.86 -16.62 13.71
CA PRO A 110 3.59 -16.91 12.31
C PRO A 110 4.49 -18.04 11.82
N VAL A 111 3.89 -19.01 11.13
CA VAL A 111 4.63 -20.07 10.44
C VAL A 111 5.13 -19.53 9.11
N TYR A 112 6.42 -19.67 8.83
CA TYR A 112 6.98 -19.26 7.55
C TYR A 112 6.38 -20.12 6.42
N PRO A 113 5.75 -19.52 5.39
CA PRO A 113 5.16 -20.31 4.30
C PRO A 113 6.25 -21.02 3.49
N SER A 114 6.09 -22.33 3.26
CA SER A 114 7.08 -23.14 2.54
C SER A 114 7.39 -22.60 1.15
N SER A 115 6.36 -22.15 0.41
CA SER A 115 6.53 -21.55 -0.92
C SER A 115 7.36 -20.27 -0.92
N ALA A 116 7.31 -19.46 0.16
CA ALA A 116 8.16 -18.29 0.31
C ALA A 116 9.59 -18.69 0.68
N LEU A 117 9.73 -19.69 1.56
CA LEU A 117 11.03 -20.20 2.00
C LEU A 117 11.81 -20.79 0.82
N ASP A 118 11.17 -21.65 0.03
CA ASP A 118 11.75 -22.26 -1.17
C ASP A 118 12.15 -21.21 -2.22
N ALA A 119 11.41 -20.10 -2.28
CA ALA A 119 11.70 -18.98 -3.18
C ALA A 119 12.73 -17.98 -2.62
N GLY A 120 13.20 -18.14 -1.38
CA GLY A 120 14.07 -17.17 -0.72
C GLY A 120 13.42 -15.78 -0.59
N GLN A 121 12.10 -15.74 -0.42
CA GLN A 121 11.32 -14.50 -0.40
C GLN A 121 10.99 -14.10 1.03
N GLU A 122 11.50 -12.96 1.49
CA GLU A 122 11.10 -12.36 2.76
C GLU A 122 9.79 -11.58 2.62
N GLY A 123 9.13 -11.35 3.76
CA GLY A 123 7.80 -10.78 3.80
C GLY A 123 7.61 -9.75 4.90
N ARG A 124 6.72 -8.80 4.64
CA ARG A 124 6.23 -7.86 5.63
C ARG A 124 4.72 -7.90 5.62
N CYS A 125 4.10 -7.86 6.79
CA CYS A 125 2.67 -7.77 6.94
C CYS A 125 2.28 -6.80 8.06
N GLU A 126 1.06 -6.31 7.95
CA GLU A 126 0.33 -5.59 8.99
C GLU A 126 -0.99 -6.30 9.26
N ILE A 127 -1.33 -6.40 10.53
CA ILE A 127 -2.62 -6.92 11.01
C ILE A 127 -3.43 -5.73 11.51
N LEU A 128 -4.67 -5.58 11.04
CA LEU A 128 -5.64 -4.65 11.62
C LEU A 128 -6.75 -5.44 12.29
N MET A 129 -6.96 -5.22 13.59
CA MET A 129 -7.90 -5.99 14.40
C MET A 129 -8.56 -5.15 15.49
N ASP A 130 -9.67 -5.66 16.01
CA ASP A 130 -10.25 -5.22 17.27
C ASP A 130 -9.87 -6.23 18.34
N VAL A 131 -9.95 -5.83 19.60
CA VAL A 131 -9.71 -6.69 20.76
C VAL A 131 -10.94 -6.61 21.63
N SER A 132 -11.57 -7.76 21.86
CA SER A 132 -12.69 -7.87 22.78
C SER A 132 -12.29 -7.50 24.22
N PRO A 133 -13.25 -7.18 25.12
CA PRO A 133 -12.96 -7.00 26.54
C PRO A 133 -12.25 -8.18 27.22
N ALA A 134 -12.37 -9.39 26.65
CA ALA A 134 -11.69 -10.60 27.12
C ALA A 134 -10.24 -10.73 26.59
N GLY A 135 -9.74 -9.75 25.83
CA GLY A 135 -8.39 -9.77 25.27
C GLY A 135 -8.23 -10.62 24.01
N ALA A 136 -9.33 -11.10 23.42
CA ALA A 136 -9.31 -11.91 22.19
C ALA A 136 -9.44 -11.02 20.93
N PRO A 137 -8.59 -11.22 19.90
CA PRO A 137 -8.66 -10.54 18.62
C PRO A 137 -9.94 -10.85 17.84
N GLN A 138 -10.48 -9.85 17.16
CA GLN A 138 -11.70 -9.92 16.35
C GLN A 138 -11.56 -9.06 15.09
N ASN A 139 -12.43 -9.29 14.10
CA ASN A 139 -12.49 -8.53 12.86
C ASN A 139 -11.11 -8.39 12.20
N ILE A 140 -10.36 -9.49 12.05
CA ILE A 140 -8.97 -9.44 11.61
C ILE A 140 -8.90 -9.18 10.09
N LEU A 141 -8.11 -8.18 9.70
CA LEU A 141 -7.66 -7.94 8.33
C LEU A 141 -6.14 -8.05 8.27
N THR A 142 -5.60 -8.59 7.17
CA THR A 142 -4.16 -8.70 6.93
C THR A 142 -3.78 -8.01 5.64
N ALA A 143 -2.75 -7.19 5.68
CA ALA A 143 -2.12 -6.59 4.52
C ALA A 143 -0.68 -7.08 4.46
N CYS A 144 -0.30 -7.75 3.37
CA CYS A 144 1.02 -8.35 3.23
C CYS A 144 1.70 -7.92 1.93
N SER A 145 3.03 -7.97 1.91
CA SER A 145 3.83 -7.66 0.73
C SER A 145 3.63 -8.69 -0.40
N ALA A 146 3.31 -9.92 -0.04
CA ALA A 146 2.98 -10.97 -0.99
C ALA A 146 1.85 -11.90 -0.48
N PRO A 147 1.01 -12.46 -1.37
CA PRO A 147 -0.19 -13.21 -0.98
C PRO A 147 0.07 -14.43 -0.09
N GLN A 148 1.20 -15.11 -0.27
CA GLN A 148 1.55 -16.32 0.48
C GLN A 148 1.72 -16.09 1.99
N PHE A 149 1.96 -14.84 2.42
CA PHE A 149 2.07 -14.50 3.84
C PHE A 149 0.72 -14.20 4.52
N ASN A 150 -0.37 -14.01 3.77
CA ASN A 150 -1.67 -13.63 4.35
C ASN A 150 -2.22 -14.71 5.30
N ALA A 151 -2.28 -15.96 4.83
CA ALA A 151 -2.82 -17.07 5.63
C ALA A 151 -2.05 -17.30 6.94
N PRO A 152 -0.72 -17.46 6.96
CA PRO A 152 0.01 -17.64 8.22
C PRO A 152 -0.07 -16.41 9.13
N THR A 153 -0.11 -15.19 8.58
CA THR A 153 -0.29 -13.96 9.35
C THR A 153 -1.66 -13.94 10.04
N TYR A 154 -2.72 -14.28 9.31
CA TYR A 154 -4.06 -14.37 9.87
C TYR A 154 -4.13 -15.42 10.98
N GLN A 155 -3.57 -16.61 10.77
CA GLN A 155 -3.53 -17.65 11.79
C GLN A 155 -2.79 -17.19 13.05
N ALA A 156 -1.63 -16.54 12.89
CA ALA A 156 -0.87 -15.98 14.02
C ALA A 156 -1.68 -14.91 14.77
N ALA A 157 -2.42 -14.07 14.04
CA ALA A 157 -3.28 -13.05 14.63
C ALA A 157 -4.37 -13.65 15.52
N THR A 158 -4.98 -14.79 15.15
CA THR A 158 -6.00 -15.44 16.00
C THR A 158 -5.46 -15.94 17.35
N GLY A 159 -4.15 -16.22 17.41
CA GLY A 159 -3.44 -16.66 18.61
C GLY A 159 -3.07 -15.53 19.58
N LEU A 160 -3.10 -14.27 19.12
CA LEU A 160 -2.73 -13.11 19.94
C LEU A 160 -3.64 -12.98 21.15
N ARG A 161 -3.10 -12.47 22.25
CA ARG A 161 -3.87 -12.08 23.43
C ARG A 161 -3.41 -10.73 23.92
N PHE A 162 -4.34 -9.95 24.46
CA PHE A 162 -4.12 -8.60 24.97
C PHE A 162 -4.66 -8.49 26.39
N ASP A 163 -4.23 -7.45 27.11
CA ASP A 163 -4.82 -7.03 28.38
C ASP A 163 -5.47 -5.65 28.20
N PRO A 164 -6.76 -5.59 27.81
CA PRO A 164 -7.43 -4.31 27.62
C PRO A 164 -7.55 -3.54 28.94
N PRO A 165 -7.46 -2.20 28.92
CA PRO A 165 -7.62 -1.39 30.11
C PRO A 165 -9.03 -1.56 30.69
N ARG A 166 -9.15 -1.25 31.98
CA ARG A 166 -10.43 -1.19 32.68
C ARG A 166 -10.83 0.26 32.85
N GLU A 167 -12.04 0.60 32.42
CA GLU A 167 -12.70 1.89 32.71
C GLU A 167 -13.87 1.60 33.65
N SER A 168 -13.94 2.33 34.78
CA SER A 168 -14.94 2.13 35.83
C SER A 168 -15.15 0.67 36.26
N GLY A 169 -14.05 -0.09 36.34
CA GLY A 169 -14.04 -1.50 36.76
C GLY A 169 -14.42 -2.50 35.66
N ARG A 170 -14.74 -2.05 34.44
CA ARG A 170 -15.14 -2.89 33.31
C ARG A 170 -14.07 -2.84 32.22
N SER A 171 -13.70 -3.99 31.66
CA SER A 171 -12.76 -4.03 30.53
C SER A 171 -13.41 -3.41 29.29
N VAL A 172 -12.72 -2.48 28.64
CA VAL A 172 -13.18 -1.86 27.39
C VAL A 172 -12.61 -2.59 26.19
N ARG A 173 -13.33 -2.62 25.07
CA ARG A 173 -12.81 -3.22 23.84
C ARG A 173 -11.77 -2.27 23.21
N LEU A 174 -10.74 -2.80 22.59
CA LEU A 174 -9.84 -2.01 21.75
C LEU A 174 -10.28 -2.12 20.30
N VAL A 175 -10.13 -1.04 19.54
CA VAL A 175 -10.45 -1.03 18.12
C VAL A 175 -9.29 -0.45 17.32
N ASN A 176 -9.21 -0.89 16.07
CA ASN A 176 -8.21 -0.47 15.10
C ASN A 176 -6.76 -0.68 15.59
N VAL A 177 -6.51 -1.76 16.33
CA VAL A 177 -5.15 -2.18 16.71
C VAL A 177 -4.40 -2.60 15.45
N VAL A 178 -3.21 -2.04 15.23
CA VAL A 178 -2.34 -2.37 14.11
C VAL A 178 -1.10 -3.09 14.62
N TYR A 179 -0.91 -4.34 14.20
CA TYR A 179 0.26 -5.12 14.62
C TYR A 179 1.19 -5.48 13.45
N PRO A 180 2.48 -5.10 13.54
CA PRO A 180 3.48 -5.38 12.52
C PRO A 180 4.06 -6.82 12.60
N ILE A 181 4.11 -7.56 11.48
CA ILE A 181 4.82 -8.85 11.39
C ILE A 181 5.84 -8.84 10.25
N SER A 182 7.05 -9.36 10.51
CA SER A 182 8.08 -9.56 9.49
C SER A 182 8.46 -11.03 9.39
N TYR A 183 8.59 -11.52 8.17
CA TYR A 183 9.07 -12.85 7.81
C TYR A 183 10.48 -12.73 7.27
N CYS A 184 11.45 -12.76 8.17
CA CYS A 184 12.86 -12.70 7.84
C CYS A 184 13.45 -14.09 7.84
N MET A 185 14.38 -14.34 6.93
CA MET A 185 15.19 -15.56 6.98
C MET A 185 16.44 -15.25 7.79
N ASP A 186 16.82 -16.19 8.65
CA ASP A 186 18.13 -16.14 9.28
C ASP A 186 19.20 -16.25 8.18
N GLN A 187 20.17 -15.32 8.22
CA GLN A 187 21.27 -15.22 7.25
C GLN A 187 22.38 -16.22 7.55
#